data_AF-A0A6B2LTS4-F1
#
_entry.id   AF-A0A6B2LTS4-F1
#
_cell.length_a   1.000
_cell.length_b   1.000
_cell.length_c   1.000
_cell.angle_alpha   90.00
_cell.angle_beta   90.00
_cell.angle_gamma   90.00
#
_symmetry.space_group_name_H-M   'P 1'
#
loop_
_entity.id
_entity.type
_entity.pdbx_description
1 polymer ?
#
loop_
_entity_poly.entity_id
_entity_poly.type
_entity_poly.pdbx_seq_one_letter_code
_entity_poly.pdbx_strand_id
1 'polypeptide(L)'
;MVQWCHGAPSFMPVLTLGYLVYGDEAYLEAAAHAADKVWRDGILTKGLMLCHGVSGNTYMLLYMYEKTLDPKYLYRAIKFQEFTLASPMMVDPSVMRDTPPSPYMFF
;
A
#
# COMPACT_ATOMS: atom_id res chain seq x y z
N MET A 1 5.17 2.03 -9.63
CA MET A 1 5.02 2.95 -8.48
C MET A 1 4.02 2.34 -7.48
N VAL A 2 4.15 2.59 -6.16
CA VAL A 2 3.35 1.92 -5.11
C VAL A 2 2.83 2.94 -4.09
N GLN A 3 2.03 3.88 -4.58
CA GLN A 3 1.42 4.95 -3.76
C GLN A 3 -0.06 5.09 -4.15
N TRP A 4 -0.89 5.57 -3.24
CA TRP A 4 -2.31 5.84 -3.53
C TRP A 4 -2.50 6.89 -4.61
N CYS A 5 -1.71 7.97 -4.61
CA CYS A 5 -1.83 8.96 -5.68
C CYS A 5 -1.38 8.44 -7.04
N HIS A 6 -0.45 7.50 -7.08
CA HIS A 6 0.14 7.00 -8.31
C HIS A 6 0.66 5.54 -8.15
N GLY A 7 -0.03 4.59 -8.76
CA GLY A 7 0.46 3.22 -8.94
C GLY A 7 -0.46 2.15 -8.38
N ALA A 8 0.08 0.96 -8.12
CA ALA A 8 -0.72 -0.24 -7.81
C ALA A 8 -1.84 -0.03 -6.76
N PRO A 9 -1.61 0.66 -5.61
CA PRO A 9 -2.66 0.92 -4.63
C PRO A 9 -3.88 1.66 -5.20
N SER A 10 -3.69 2.60 -6.14
CA SER A 10 -4.78 3.39 -6.72
C SER A 10 -5.68 2.57 -7.65
N PHE A 11 -5.12 1.54 -8.29
CA PHE A 11 -5.85 0.68 -9.23
C PHE A 11 -6.62 -0.43 -8.54
N MET A 12 -6.18 -0.89 -7.36
CA MET A 12 -6.87 -1.92 -6.58
C MET A 12 -8.39 -1.66 -6.45
N PRO A 13 -8.87 -0.51 -5.95
CA PRO A 13 -10.30 -0.30 -5.76
C PRO A 13 -11.10 -0.26 -7.06
N VAL A 14 -10.54 0.32 -8.12
CA VAL A 14 -11.20 0.42 -9.43
C VAL A 14 -11.33 -0.98 -10.06
N LEU A 15 -10.28 -1.79 -9.98
CA LEU A 15 -10.29 -3.16 -10.49
C LEU A 15 -11.24 -4.04 -9.69
N THR A 16 -11.18 -4.03 -8.35
CA THR A 16 -12.13 -4.77 -7.52
C THR A 16 -13.59 -4.33 -7.79
N LEU A 17 -13.83 -3.03 -7.94
CA LEU A 17 -15.16 -2.54 -8.28
C LEU A 17 -15.61 -3.00 -9.67
N GLY A 18 -14.69 -3.02 -10.64
CA GLY A 18 -14.95 -3.58 -11.98
C GLY A 18 -15.42 -5.03 -11.91
N TYR A 19 -14.76 -5.87 -11.11
CA TYR A 19 -15.22 -7.24 -10.86
C TYR A 19 -16.63 -7.27 -10.24
N LEU A 20 -16.90 -6.47 -9.20
CA LEU A 20 -18.20 -6.46 -8.53
C LEU A 20 -19.35 -5.98 -9.43
N VAL A 21 -19.06 -5.08 -10.38
CA VAL A 21 -20.08 -4.53 -11.31
C VAL A 21 -20.28 -5.42 -12.52
N TYR A 22 -19.20 -5.97 -13.09
CA TYR A 22 -19.25 -6.67 -14.39
C TYR A 22 -19.13 -8.20 -14.28
N GLY A 23 -18.67 -8.73 -13.14
CA GLY A 23 -18.50 -10.16 -12.90
C GLY A 23 -17.36 -10.82 -13.70
N ASP A 24 -16.51 -10.03 -14.37
CA ASP A 24 -15.37 -10.55 -15.13
C ASP A 24 -14.15 -10.75 -14.21
N GLU A 25 -13.73 -12.00 -14.08
CA GLU A 25 -12.60 -12.43 -13.24
C GLU A 25 -11.29 -11.74 -13.59
N ALA A 26 -11.10 -11.30 -14.84
CA ALA A 26 -9.90 -10.59 -15.25
C ALA A 26 -9.65 -9.32 -14.41
N TYR A 27 -10.71 -8.66 -13.94
CA TYR A 27 -10.60 -7.52 -13.03
C TYR A 27 -10.09 -7.93 -11.65
N LEU A 28 -10.59 -9.04 -11.11
CA LEU A 28 -10.19 -9.52 -9.78
C LEU A 28 -8.75 -10.03 -9.80
N GLU A 29 -8.34 -10.74 -10.86
CA GLU A 29 -6.96 -11.16 -11.09
C GLU A 29 -6.01 -9.96 -11.16
N ALA A 30 -6.40 -8.92 -11.92
CA ALA A 30 -5.61 -7.69 -12.00
C ALA A 30 -5.51 -6.98 -10.63
N ALA A 31 -6.60 -6.94 -9.86
CA ALA A 31 -6.60 -6.40 -8.50
C ALA A 31 -5.67 -7.19 -7.58
N ALA A 32 -5.66 -8.52 -7.69
CA ALA A 32 -4.77 -9.40 -6.93
C ALA A 32 -3.29 -9.15 -7.29
N HIS A 33 -2.96 -9.00 -8.59
CA HIS A 33 -1.61 -8.62 -9.02
C HIS A 33 -1.17 -7.26 -8.46
N ALA A 34 -2.07 -6.28 -8.42
CA ALA A 34 -1.81 -4.99 -7.79
C ALA A 34 -1.56 -5.16 -6.28
N ALA A 35 -2.36 -5.96 -5.59
CA ALA A 35 -2.17 -6.29 -4.17
C ALA A 35 -0.84 -7.01 -3.90
N ASP A 36 -0.37 -7.87 -4.81
CA ASP A 36 0.94 -8.53 -4.70
C ASP A 36 2.11 -7.57 -4.93
N LYS A 37 1.93 -6.56 -5.78
CA LYS A 37 2.90 -5.46 -5.91
C LYS A 37 2.95 -4.63 -4.62
N VAL A 38 1.79 -4.34 -4.04
CA VAL A 38 1.71 -3.66 -2.73
C VAL A 38 2.41 -4.49 -1.66
N TRP A 39 2.15 -5.80 -1.58
CA TRP A 39 2.80 -6.67 -0.61
C TRP A 39 4.33 -6.65 -0.70
N ARG A 40 4.89 -6.76 -1.91
CA ARG A 40 6.35 -6.81 -2.12
C ARG A 40 7.03 -5.46 -1.86
N ASP A 41 6.39 -4.36 -2.23
CA ASP A 41 7.07 -3.06 -2.38
C ASP A 41 6.33 -1.89 -1.71
N GLY A 42 5.32 -2.18 -0.87
CA GLY A 42 4.41 -1.19 -0.28
C GLY A 42 4.85 -0.62 1.07
N ILE A 43 5.95 -1.11 1.63
CA ILE A 43 6.58 -0.50 2.81
C ILE A 43 7.45 0.68 2.33
N LEU A 44 6.90 1.89 2.43
CA LEU A 44 7.55 3.11 1.95
C LEU A 44 8.30 3.83 3.09
N THR A 45 9.54 4.24 2.82
CA THR A 45 10.34 5.09 3.74
C THR A 45 9.79 6.52 3.87
N LYS A 46 8.78 6.88 3.08
CA LYS A 46 8.10 8.17 3.15
C LYS A 46 7.18 8.28 4.39
N GLY A 47 7.02 7.25 5.21
CA GLY A 47 6.28 7.32 6.48
C GLY A 47 4.78 6.96 6.37
N LEU A 48 3.98 7.39 7.34
CA LEU A 48 2.62 6.86 7.63
C LEU A 48 1.44 7.52 6.89
N MET A 49 1.66 8.32 5.87
CA MET A 49 0.54 9.03 5.23
C MET A 49 -0.33 8.14 4.34
N LEU A 50 -1.56 8.61 4.07
CA LEU A 50 -2.51 7.91 3.22
C LEU A 50 -2.19 8.03 1.72
N CYS A 51 -1.75 9.20 1.27
CA CYS A 51 -1.57 9.47 -0.16
C CYS A 51 -0.37 8.72 -0.78
N HIS A 52 0.73 8.64 -0.05
CA HIS A 52 1.98 8.03 -0.53
C HIS A 52 2.84 7.55 0.64
N GLY A 53 2.22 6.84 1.57
CA GLY A 53 2.84 6.21 2.73
C GLY A 53 2.29 4.82 3.00
N VAL A 54 2.81 4.18 4.04
CA VAL A 54 2.47 2.78 4.38
C VAL A 54 0.99 2.64 4.72
N SER A 55 0.42 3.58 5.47
CA SER A 55 -1.00 3.52 5.89
C SER A 55 -1.97 3.48 4.71
N GLY A 56 -1.69 4.22 3.64
CA GLY A 56 -2.51 4.15 2.41
C GLY A 56 -2.46 2.79 1.74
N ASN A 57 -1.27 2.19 1.70
CA ASN A 57 -1.06 0.85 1.15
C ASN A 57 -1.74 -0.22 2.02
N THR A 58 -1.64 -0.10 3.35
CA THR A 58 -2.36 -0.96 4.32
C THR A 58 -3.87 -0.86 4.14
N TYR A 59 -4.40 0.35 3.94
CA TYR A 59 -5.84 0.56 3.73
C TYR A 59 -6.34 -0.16 2.46
N MET A 60 -5.53 -0.20 1.39
CA MET A 60 -5.89 -0.94 0.18
C MET A 60 -5.92 -2.47 0.40
N LEU A 61 -5.06 -3.00 1.28
CA LEU A 61 -5.12 -4.42 1.67
C LEU A 61 -6.39 -4.71 2.49
N LEU A 62 -6.77 -3.80 3.41
CA LEU A 62 -8.03 -3.92 4.14
C LEU A 62 -9.25 -3.82 3.21
N TYR A 63 -9.22 -2.93 2.21
CA TYR A 63 -10.25 -2.83 1.20
C TYR A 63 -10.40 -4.14 0.40
N MET A 64 -9.29 -4.77 -0.01
CA MET A 64 -9.35 -6.08 -0.66
C MET A 64 -9.98 -7.14 0.24
N TYR A 65 -9.62 -7.17 1.53
CA TYR A 65 -10.24 -8.07 2.49
C TYR A 65 -11.75 -7.82 2.62
N GLU A 66 -12.17 -6.56 2.73
CA GLU A 66 -13.59 -6.20 2.84
C GLU A 66 -14.41 -6.70 1.64
N LYS A 67 -13.86 -6.58 0.42
CA LYS A 67 -14.58 -6.94 -0.81
C LYS A 67 -14.51 -8.43 -1.18
N THR A 68 -13.46 -9.13 -0.75
CA THR A 68 -13.22 -10.54 -1.15
C THR A 68 -13.39 -11.53 -0.01
N LEU A 69 -13.34 -11.05 1.25
CA LEU A 69 -13.24 -11.85 2.47
C LEU A 69 -12.06 -12.84 2.48
N ASP A 70 -11.08 -12.69 1.58
CA ASP A 70 -9.86 -13.51 1.56
C ASP A 70 -8.94 -13.12 2.73
N PRO A 71 -8.74 -14.02 3.73
CA PRO A 71 -7.97 -13.71 4.93
C PRO A 71 -6.50 -13.38 4.63
N LYS A 72 -5.99 -13.73 3.44
CA LYS A 72 -4.66 -13.32 2.96
C LYS A 72 -4.46 -11.82 3.07
N TYR A 73 -5.45 -11.02 2.68
CA TYR A 73 -5.30 -9.56 2.66
C TYR A 73 -5.34 -8.95 4.06
N LEU A 74 -6.16 -9.50 4.96
CA LEU A 74 -6.16 -9.11 6.37
C LEU A 74 -4.80 -9.41 7.02
N TYR A 75 -4.26 -10.61 6.79
CA TYR A 75 -2.93 -10.99 7.26
C TYR A 75 -1.86 -10.00 6.78
N ARG A 76 -1.85 -9.66 5.48
CA ARG A 76 -0.88 -8.71 4.91
C ARG A 76 -1.02 -7.33 5.54
N ALA A 77 -2.24 -6.84 5.76
CA ALA A 77 -2.48 -5.55 6.42
C ALA A 77 -1.94 -5.53 7.86
N ILE A 78 -2.17 -6.60 8.62
CA ILE A 78 -1.62 -6.76 9.98
C ILE A 78 -0.09 -6.77 9.95
N LYS A 79 0.53 -7.51 9.02
CA LYS A 79 1.99 -7.55 8.89
C LYS A 79 2.60 -6.21 8.51
N PHE A 80 1.93 -5.43 7.67
CA PHE A 80 2.34 -4.05 7.37
C PHE A 80 2.35 -3.21 8.64
N GLN A 81 1.30 -3.30 9.46
CA GLN A 81 1.19 -2.53 10.69
C GLN A 81 2.21 -2.98 11.74
N GLU A 82 2.38 -4.29 11.95
CA GLU A 82 3.38 -4.83 12.88
C GLU A 82 4.80 -4.34 12.53
N PHE A 83 5.19 -4.45 11.26
CA PHE A 83 6.52 -4.02 10.81
C PHE A 83 6.72 -2.51 11.00
N THR A 84 5.69 -1.73 10.65
CA THR A 84 5.73 -0.27 10.75
C THR A 84 5.86 0.18 12.20
N LEU A 85 5.06 -0.38 13.10
CA LEU A 85 5.11 -0.06 14.54
C LEU A 85 6.43 -0.51 15.20
N ALA A 86 7.05 -1.58 14.69
CA ALA A 86 8.36 -2.03 15.16
C ALA A 86 9.53 -1.17 14.64
N SER A 87 9.28 -0.22 13.73
CA SER A 87 10.31 0.57 13.06
C SER A 87 10.24 2.05 13.47
N PRO A 88 11.06 2.52 14.44
CA PRO A 88 11.05 3.91 14.89
C PRO A 88 11.19 4.93 13.75
N MET A 89 12.01 4.63 12.74
CA MET A 89 12.20 5.46 11.54
C MET A 89 10.91 5.71 10.74
N MET A 90 9.85 4.92 10.96
CA MET A 90 8.57 5.07 10.26
C MET A 90 7.50 5.72 11.12
N VAL A 91 7.64 5.72 12.44
CA VAL A 91 6.58 6.15 13.37
C VAL A 91 6.93 7.35 14.21
N ASP A 92 8.22 7.60 14.45
CA ASP A 92 8.69 8.72 15.25
C ASP A 92 8.77 9.99 14.38
N PRO A 93 7.93 11.03 14.65
CA PRO A 93 7.92 12.25 13.86
C PRO A 93 9.24 13.02 13.85
N SER A 94 10.14 12.78 14.79
CA SER A 94 11.45 13.44 14.86
C SER A 94 12.45 12.91 13.84
N VAL A 95 12.27 11.67 13.37
CA VAL A 95 13.17 10.99 12.42
C VAL A 95 12.46 10.48 11.16
N MET A 96 11.13 10.43 11.17
CA MET A 96 10.33 9.99 10.02
C MET A 96 10.50 11.00 8.87
N ARG A 97 10.78 10.48 7.67
CA ARG A 97 11.07 11.29 6.45
C ARG A 97 12.33 12.14 6.52
N ASP A 98 13.23 11.85 7.45
CA ASP A 98 14.56 12.48 7.39
C ASP A 98 15.31 11.91 6.17
N THR A 99 15.17 12.59 5.04
CA THR A 99 15.85 12.20 3.81
C THR A 99 17.28 12.68 3.91
N PRO A 100 18.29 11.80 3.77
CA PRO A 100 19.65 12.27 3.63
C PRO A 100 19.69 13.25 2.45
N PRO A 101 20.43 14.37 2.57
CA PRO A 101 20.46 15.39 1.54
C PRO A 101 20.80 14.76 0.19
N SER A 102 20.08 15.17 -0.85
CA SER A 102 20.35 14.68 -2.20
C SER A 102 21.83 14.92 -2.52
N PRO A 103 22.54 13.96 -3.16
CA PRO A 103 23.90 14.22 -3.62
C PRO A 103 23.95 15.39 -4.62
N TYR A 104 22.80 15.80 -5.15
CA TYR A 104 22.64 16.94 -6.05
C TYR A 104 22.19 18.24 -5.35
N MET A 105 22.07 18.27 -4.01
CA MET A 105 21.55 19.43 -3.29
C MET A 105 22.55 20.61 -3.18
N PHE A 106 23.80 20.39 -3.59
CA PHE A 106 24.89 21.36 -3.52
C PHE A 106 25.44 21.76 -4.91
N PHE A 107 24.74 21.40 -5.99
CA PHE A 107 25.04 21.85 -7.36
C PHE A 107 23.94 22.74 -7.91
#